data_AF-A0A140K986-F1
#
_entry.id   AF-A0A140K986-F1
#
_cell.length_a   1.000
_cell.length_b   1.000
_cell.length_c   1.000
_cell.angle_alpha   90.00
_cell.angle_beta   90.00
_cell.angle_gamma   90.00
#
_symmetry.space_group_name_H-M   'P 1'
#
loop_
_entity.id
_entity.type
_entity.pdbx_description
1 polymer ?
#
loop_
_entity_poly.entity_id
_entity_poly.type
_entity_poly.pdbx_seq_one_letter_code
_entity_poly.pdbx_strand_id
1 'polypeptide(L)'
;MGNHLKQSSHDRSLVRPIHTVVKGRARYKIEGLDQEKALEKYLESRLPQEEKILQVRANYWTGNVLVIFEPEIDFKAIASLLQNLVLDYQKERNQSSIKKPVFSPAPETTKNAPTNKSNLNRLVIFNQEQNYAPWSKTKNFMQKHLNRSSNQIVLGTSMVGMLALTTLLMHSTGLDTAILLTIQKLHTPLLDRIMLGITFLGEPIVLLSLCLVSGMGLFLERRYREATTLGIVGVGAIGLNYWLKLLFGRARPELWDRLIDVGLHSFPSGHAMVSMAIYTFLGYCLAKQFPQRPREICVLTAILIGAIGFSRLYLGVHWPTDVAAGYAIGLMWAITWILSSQPLLKTNEGNWY
;
A
#
# COMPACT_ATOMS: atom_id res chain seq x y z
N MET A 1 59.12 21.25 -1.54
CA MET A 1 58.08 22.15 -2.07
C MET A 1 57.73 21.67 -3.48
N GLY A 2 56.51 21.20 -3.70
CA GLY A 2 55.95 20.86 -5.02
C GLY A 2 56.39 19.53 -5.65
N ASN A 3 55.45 18.60 -5.81
CA ASN A 3 54.98 18.28 -7.15
C ASN A 3 53.65 17.52 -7.15
N HIS A 4 52.67 18.13 -7.82
CA HIS A 4 51.42 17.56 -8.27
C HIS A 4 51.66 16.43 -9.27
N LEU A 5 51.02 15.28 -9.05
CA LEU A 5 50.51 14.41 -10.11
C LEU A 5 49.14 13.90 -9.65
N LYS A 6 48.04 14.58 -10.04
CA LYS A 6 47.13 14.09 -11.09
C LYS A 6 46.79 12.60 -10.92
N GLN A 7 45.88 12.32 -9.98
CA GLN A 7 45.12 11.09 -10.04
C GLN A 7 44.03 11.27 -11.10
N SER A 8 44.15 10.46 -12.15
CA SER A 8 43.37 10.51 -13.38
C SER A 8 41.86 10.39 -13.15
N SER A 9 41.12 11.28 -13.78
CA SER A 9 39.66 11.32 -13.88
C SER A 9 39.12 10.30 -14.90
N HIS A 10 39.36 9.00 -14.71
CA HIS A 10 38.76 7.93 -15.51
C HIS A 10 38.23 6.82 -14.59
N ASP A 11 37.03 6.35 -14.90
CA ASP A 11 36.28 5.25 -14.28
C ASP A 11 35.36 5.59 -13.07
N ARG A 12 34.31 6.39 -13.31
CA ARG A 12 33.06 6.26 -12.55
C ARG A 12 32.09 5.44 -13.40
N SER A 13 31.96 4.15 -13.12
CA SER A 13 30.92 3.33 -13.73
C SER A 13 29.53 3.84 -13.30
N LEU A 14 28.71 4.21 -14.28
CA LEU A 14 27.32 4.66 -14.09
C LEU A 14 26.41 3.47 -13.69
N VAL A 15 26.90 2.24 -13.90
CA VAL A 15 26.18 1.00 -13.61
C VAL A 15 26.93 0.22 -12.53
N ARG A 16 26.26 -0.06 -11.41
CA ARG A 16 26.81 -0.85 -10.31
C ARG A 16 26.00 -2.13 -10.08
N PRO A 17 26.62 -3.32 -10.12
CA PRO A 17 25.93 -4.55 -9.75
C PRO A 17 25.59 -4.55 -8.25
N ILE A 18 24.34 -4.85 -7.90
CA ILE A 18 23.85 -4.89 -6.51
C ILE A 18 23.70 -6.34 -6.04
N HIS A 19 23.15 -7.20 -6.90
CA HIS A 19 22.91 -8.61 -6.60
C HIS A 19 23.23 -9.46 -7.83
N THR A 20 24.28 -10.27 -7.71
CA THR A 20 24.81 -11.12 -8.80
C THR A 20 24.98 -12.59 -8.36
N VAL A 21 24.49 -12.94 -7.17
CA VAL A 21 24.68 -14.26 -6.54
C VAL A 21 23.89 -15.37 -7.24
N VAL A 22 22.90 -15.02 -8.07
CA VAL A 22 22.03 -15.97 -8.77
C VAL A 22 22.42 -16.02 -10.25
N LYS A 23 22.81 -17.20 -10.75
CA LYS A 23 23.11 -17.39 -12.18
C LYS A 23 21.88 -17.08 -13.05
N GLY A 24 22.07 -16.34 -14.14
CA GLY A 24 21.01 -15.92 -15.05
C GLY A 24 20.11 -14.78 -14.56
N ARG A 25 20.41 -14.16 -13.41
CA ARG A 25 19.64 -13.05 -12.85
C ARG A 25 20.52 -12.07 -12.11
N ALA A 26 20.56 -10.83 -12.57
CA ALA A 26 21.32 -9.77 -11.89
C ALA A 26 20.50 -8.49 -11.72
N ARG A 27 20.78 -7.78 -10.63
CA ARG A 27 20.27 -6.43 -10.39
C ARG A 27 21.39 -5.41 -10.48
N TYR A 28 21.13 -4.30 -11.16
CA TYR A 28 22.05 -3.20 -11.36
C TYR A 28 21.44 -1.90 -10.86
N LYS A 29 22.25 -1.04 -10.25
CA LYS A 29 21.93 0.36 -9.96
C LYS A 29 22.45 1.20 -11.12
N ILE A 30 21.61 2.03 -11.70
CA ILE A 30 22.00 2.96 -12.77
C ILE A 30 21.89 4.38 -12.24
N GLU A 31 22.98 5.14 -12.31
CA GLU A 31 23.03 6.55 -11.95
C GLU A 31 22.24 7.39 -12.96
N GLY A 32 21.24 8.16 -12.48
CA GLY A 32 20.39 9.02 -13.30
C GLY A 32 19.10 8.38 -13.82
N LEU A 33 18.92 7.06 -13.69
CA LEU A 33 17.65 6.39 -14.01
C LEU A 33 16.50 6.82 -13.09
N ASP A 34 16.83 7.26 -11.88
CA ASP A 34 15.87 7.70 -10.87
C ASP A 34 15.21 9.06 -11.18
N GLN A 35 15.74 9.78 -12.16
CA GLN A 35 15.32 11.14 -12.51
C GLN A 35 14.54 11.20 -13.83
N GLU A 36 14.58 10.13 -14.65
CA GLU A 36 14.10 10.18 -16.03
C GLU A 36 13.38 8.91 -16.49
N LYS A 37 12.04 9.00 -16.54
CA LYS A 37 11.17 7.92 -17.04
C LYS A 37 11.42 7.55 -18.51
N ALA A 38 11.99 8.45 -19.30
CA ALA A 38 12.33 8.16 -20.70
C ALA A 38 13.49 7.15 -20.83
N LEU A 39 14.45 7.17 -19.89
CA LEU A 39 15.56 6.22 -19.84
C LEU A 39 15.08 4.80 -19.47
N GLU A 40 14.08 4.68 -18.59
CA GLU A 40 13.41 3.41 -18.28
C GLU A 40 12.86 2.74 -19.56
N LYS A 41 12.04 3.48 -20.33
CA LYS A 41 11.47 2.97 -21.58
C LYS A 41 12.53 2.63 -22.63
N TYR A 42 13.60 3.41 -22.70
CA TYR A 42 14.70 3.15 -23.64
C TYR A 42 15.41 1.83 -23.31
N LEU A 43 15.73 1.60 -22.03
CA LEU A 43 16.39 0.37 -21.59
C LEU A 43 15.48 -0.86 -21.75
N GLU A 44 14.19 -0.75 -21.43
CA GLU A 44 13.25 -1.87 -21.59
C GLU A 44 12.94 -2.21 -23.05
N SER A 45 13.15 -1.28 -23.99
CA SER A 45 12.92 -1.53 -25.42
C SER A 45 14.17 -2.05 -26.16
N ARG A 46 15.36 -1.61 -25.79
CA ARG A 46 16.62 -1.98 -26.46
C ARG A 46 17.28 -3.21 -25.87
N LEU A 47 17.27 -3.35 -24.55
CA LEU A 47 18.03 -4.40 -23.88
C LEU A 47 17.50 -5.82 -24.17
N PRO A 48 16.19 -6.07 -24.37
CA PRO A 48 15.69 -7.38 -24.83
C PRO A 48 16.00 -7.72 -26.30
N GLN A 49 16.56 -6.80 -27.09
CA GLN A 49 16.92 -7.06 -28.50
C GLN A 49 18.25 -7.82 -28.63
N GLU A 50 19.01 -7.94 -27.54
CA GLU A 50 20.25 -8.71 -27.48
C GLU A 50 19.93 -10.20 -27.34
N GLU A 51 20.60 -11.04 -28.14
CA GLU A 51 20.27 -12.47 -28.35
C GLU A 51 20.30 -13.38 -27.11
N LYS A 52 20.56 -12.84 -25.92
CA LYS A 52 20.77 -13.63 -24.69
C LYS A 52 20.10 -13.03 -23.44
N ILE A 53 19.25 -12.02 -23.64
CA ILE A 53 18.51 -11.34 -22.58
C ILE A 53 17.04 -11.75 -22.66
N LEU A 54 16.56 -12.45 -21.64
CA LEU A 54 15.21 -13.01 -21.61
C LEU A 54 14.18 -12.00 -21.12
N GLN A 55 14.55 -11.17 -20.15
CA GLN A 55 13.65 -10.17 -19.58
C GLN A 55 14.41 -9.02 -18.93
N VAL A 56 13.86 -7.82 -19.07
CA VAL A 56 14.40 -6.59 -18.48
C VAL A 56 13.26 -5.85 -17.80
N ARG A 57 13.48 -5.43 -16.55
CA ARG A 57 12.60 -4.50 -15.85
C ARG A 57 13.41 -3.41 -15.18
N ALA A 58 13.22 -2.19 -15.65
CA ALA A 58 13.77 -1.01 -15.03
C ALA A 58 12.75 -0.41 -14.06
N ASN A 59 13.23 0.29 -13.04
CA ASN A 59 12.37 1.01 -12.10
C ASN A 59 12.94 2.40 -11.89
N TYR A 60 12.32 3.38 -12.54
CA TYR A 60 12.73 4.78 -12.46
C TYR A 60 12.52 5.43 -11.10
N TRP A 61 11.78 4.84 -10.15
CA TRP A 61 11.70 5.41 -8.79
C TRP A 61 12.89 5.02 -7.93
N THR A 62 13.52 3.88 -8.24
CA THR A 62 14.59 3.30 -7.42
C THR A 62 15.93 3.29 -8.13
N GLY A 63 16.00 3.65 -9.42
CA GLY A 63 17.22 3.59 -10.21
C GLY A 63 17.76 2.17 -10.39
N ASN A 64 16.93 1.15 -10.15
CA ASN A 64 17.33 -0.25 -10.23
C ASN A 64 16.84 -0.89 -11.52
N VAL A 65 17.65 -1.74 -12.11
CA VAL A 65 17.31 -2.56 -13.27
C VAL A 65 17.52 -4.03 -12.92
N LEU A 66 16.49 -4.84 -13.14
CA LEU A 66 16.55 -6.29 -13.08
C LEU A 66 16.71 -6.83 -14.50
N VAL A 67 17.74 -7.63 -14.72
CA VAL A 67 17.98 -8.33 -15.98
C VAL A 67 17.97 -9.84 -15.71
N ILE A 68 17.20 -10.57 -16.51
CA ILE A 68 17.18 -12.02 -16.57
C ILE A 68 17.77 -12.42 -17.92
N PHE A 69 18.75 -13.31 -17.89
CA PHE A 69 19.59 -13.66 -19.02
C PHE A 69 20.01 -15.13 -18.91
N GLU A 70 20.59 -15.69 -19.97
CA GLU A 70 21.00 -17.08 -19.96
C GLU A 70 22.07 -17.38 -18.89
N PRO A 71 21.99 -18.49 -18.14
CA PRO A 71 22.85 -18.75 -16.97
C PRO A 71 24.36 -18.81 -17.25
N GLU A 72 24.76 -18.92 -18.52
CA GLU A 72 26.15 -19.05 -18.98
C GLU A 72 26.88 -17.71 -19.15
N ILE A 73 26.15 -16.59 -19.08
CA ILE A 73 26.72 -15.25 -19.28
C ILE A 73 27.27 -14.67 -17.97
N ASP A 74 28.44 -14.05 -18.04
CA ASP A 74 28.99 -13.29 -16.91
C ASP A 74 28.22 -11.97 -16.70
N PHE A 75 27.84 -11.71 -15.46
CA PHE A 75 27.10 -10.50 -15.07
C PHE A 75 27.87 -9.21 -15.37
N LYS A 76 29.21 -9.28 -15.51
CA LYS A 76 30.05 -8.14 -15.89
C LYS A 76 29.83 -7.71 -17.34
N ALA A 77 29.62 -8.66 -18.26
CA ALA A 77 29.31 -8.36 -19.66
C ALA A 77 28.00 -7.56 -19.78
N ILE A 78 27.01 -7.90 -18.95
CA ILE A 78 25.72 -7.20 -18.90
C ILE A 78 25.86 -5.81 -18.27
N ALA A 79 26.74 -5.65 -17.28
CA ALA A 79 27.05 -4.33 -16.73
C ALA A 79 27.67 -3.41 -17.79
N SER A 80 28.60 -3.92 -18.60
CA SER A 80 29.22 -3.18 -19.71
C SER A 80 28.22 -2.83 -20.81
N LEU A 81 27.32 -3.75 -21.16
CA LEU A 81 26.25 -3.50 -22.12
C LEU A 81 25.30 -2.39 -21.64
N LEU A 82 24.85 -2.47 -20.39
CA LEU A 82 24.02 -1.43 -19.77
C LEU A 82 24.74 -0.08 -19.73
N GLN A 83 26.04 -0.07 -19.42
CA GLN A 83 26.85 1.14 -19.41
C GLN A 83 26.90 1.80 -20.79
N ASN A 84 27.06 1.01 -21.86
CA ASN A 84 27.08 1.53 -23.23
C ASN A 84 25.72 2.11 -23.63
N LEU A 85 24.62 1.41 -23.35
CA LEU A 85 23.28 1.87 -23.68
C LEU A 85 22.89 3.17 -22.95
N VAL A 86 23.30 3.32 -21.68
CA VAL A 86 23.09 4.56 -20.93
C VAL A 86 23.89 5.71 -21.55
N LEU A 87 25.13 5.47 -21.98
CA LEU A 87 25.96 6.47 -22.65
C LEU A 87 25.42 6.84 -24.04
N ASP A 88 24.90 5.87 -24.79
CA ASP A 88 24.32 6.12 -26.12
C ASP A 88 23.02 6.91 -26.02
N TYR A 89 22.15 6.60 -25.05
CA TYR A 89 20.97 7.42 -24.74
C TYR A 89 21.35 8.87 -24.41
N GLN A 90 22.39 9.09 -23.59
CA GLN A 90 22.88 10.44 -23.26
C GLN A 90 23.38 11.18 -24.51
N LYS A 91 24.07 10.49 -25.43
CA LYS A 91 24.51 11.08 -26.71
C LYS A 91 23.34 11.41 -27.65
N GLU A 92 22.39 10.50 -27.82
CA GLU A 92 21.17 10.70 -28.64
C GLU A 92 20.34 11.88 -28.12
N ARG A 93 20.18 11.97 -26.79
CA ARG A 93 19.53 13.12 -26.13
C ARG A 93 20.26 14.41 -26.44
N ASN A 94 21.58 14.44 -26.24
CA ASN A 94 22.39 15.64 -26.47
C ASN A 94 22.31 16.12 -27.93
N GLN A 95 22.25 15.20 -28.89
CA GLN A 95 22.05 15.51 -30.31
C GLN A 95 20.61 15.98 -30.61
N SER A 96 19.60 15.43 -29.94
CA SER A 96 18.20 15.87 -30.06
C SER A 96 17.94 17.24 -29.43
N SER A 97 18.68 17.62 -28.38
CA SER A 97 18.63 18.96 -27.80
C SER A 97 19.30 20.03 -28.65
N ILE A 98 20.21 19.66 -29.56
CA ILE A 98 20.86 20.57 -30.52
C ILE A 98 19.95 20.87 -31.73
N LYS A 99 18.92 20.06 -31.99
CA LYS A 99 17.96 20.24 -33.12
C LYS A 99 16.65 20.98 -32.75
N LYS A 100 16.60 21.72 -31.64
CA LYS A 100 15.50 22.68 -31.42
C LYS A 100 15.81 24.00 -32.15
N PRO A 101 14.88 24.56 -32.94
CA PRO A 101 15.13 25.83 -33.63
C PRO A 101 15.32 26.94 -32.60
N VAL A 102 16.47 27.61 -32.69
CA VAL A 102 16.76 28.86 -31.98
C VAL A 102 15.85 29.93 -32.58
N PHE A 103 14.86 30.39 -31.82
CA PHE A 103 14.17 31.64 -32.14
C PHE A 103 15.05 32.79 -31.63
N SER A 104 15.67 33.52 -32.55
CA SER A 104 16.37 34.78 -32.25
C SER A 104 15.36 35.85 -31.82
N PRO A 105 15.69 36.73 -30.85
CA PRO A 105 14.85 37.88 -30.53
C PRO A 105 15.04 38.99 -31.56
N ALA A 106 13.95 39.54 -32.08
CA ALA A 106 13.92 40.76 -32.89
C ALA A 106 13.47 41.97 -32.02
N PRO A 107 13.84 43.20 -32.40
CA PRO A 107 14.32 44.22 -31.46
C PRO A 107 13.25 45.12 -30.85
N GLU A 108 13.61 45.72 -29.71
CA GLU A 108 12.92 46.84 -29.07
C GLU A 108 12.83 48.06 -30.00
N THR A 109 11.62 48.61 -30.15
CA THR A 109 11.44 50.01 -30.55
C THR A 109 10.62 50.74 -29.50
N THR A 110 11.27 51.79 -29.00
CA THR A 110 10.91 52.74 -27.95
C THR A 110 9.69 53.62 -28.25
N LYS A 111 8.97 53.94 -27.16
CA LYS A 111 8.37 55.24 -26.78
C LYS A 111 7.53 55.99 -27.82
N ASN A 112 6.25 56.20 -27.48
CA ASN A 112 5.70 57.52 -27.09
C ASN A 112 4.18 57.45 -26.89
N ALA A 113 3.72 57.89 -25.73
CA ALA A 113 2.33 58.28 -25.49
C ALA A 113 2.34 59.74 -25.02
N PRO A 114 1.34 60.55 -25.45
CA PRO A 114 0.88 61.66 -24.64
C PRO A 114 -0.59 61.47 -24.24
N THR A 115 -0.79 61.48 -22.92
CA THR A 115 -1.80 62.23 -22.16
C THR A 115 -3.12 62.61 -22.85
N ASN A 116 -4.26 62.26 -22.25
CA ASN A 116 -5.15 63.29 -21.69
C ASN A 116 -6.10 62.74 -20.60
N LYS A 117 -6.24 63.52 -19.54
CA LYS A 117 -7.20 63.33 -18.44
C LYS A 117 -8.60 63.76 -18.91
N SER A 118 -9.61 63.17 -18.27
CA SER A 118 -10.81 63.82 -17.72
C SER A 118 -12.15 63.15 -18.08
N ASN A 119 -13.01 63.15 -17.05
CA ASN A 119 -14.46 62.93 -17.01
C ASN A 119 -14.86 61.59 -16.37
N LEU A 120 -14.88 61.53 -15.04
CA LEU A 120 -15.93 62.03 -14.13
C LEU A 120 -17.23 61.22 -14.23
N ASN A 121 -17.42 60.39 -13.20
CA ASN A 121 -18.64 60.26 -12.43
C ASN A 121 -19.96 60.19 -13.21
N ARG A 122 -20.50 58.98 -13.30
CA ARG A 122 -21.94 58.79 -13.05
C ARG A 122 -22.18 57.51 -12.27
N LEU A 123 -22.48 57.71 -10.99
CA LEU A 123 -23.19 56.81 -10.09
C LEU A 123 -24.39 56.16 -10.80
N VAL A 124 -24.67 54.88 -10.51
CA VAL A 124 -25.89 54.43 -9.79
C VAL A 124 -25.81 52.90 -9.60
N ILE A 125 -25.62 52.51 -8.34
CA ILE A 125 -26.24 51.41 -7.58
C ILE A 125 -26.68 50.16 -8.37
N PHE A 126 -25.96 49.05 -8.16
CA PHE A 126 -26.58 47.75 -7.92
C PHE A 126 -25.78 47.00 -6.86
N ASN A 127 -26.39 46.91 -5.68
CA ASN A 127 -25.88 46.15 -4.54
C ASN A 127 -26.11 44.66 -4.84
N GLN A 128 -25.05 43.92 -5.16
CA GLN A 128 -25.07 42.46 -5.14
C GLN A 128 -24.08 42.00 -4.07
N GLU A 129 -24.62 41.61 -2.92
CA GLU A 129 -23.92 40.80 -1.94
C GLU A 129 -23.44 39.52 -2.63
N GLN A 130 -22.18 39.49 -3.05
CA GLN A 130 -21.50 38.23 -3.33
C GLN A 130 -21.23 37.53 -2.00
N ASN A 131 -22.06 36.53 -1.71
CA ASN A 131 -21.86 35.56 -0.65
C ASN A 131 -20.54 34.78 -0.86
N TYR A 132 -19.43 35.33 -0.38
CA TYR A 132 -18.20 34.58 -0.20
C TYR A 132 -18.38 33.66 1.02
N ALA A 133 -18.44 32.35 0.80
CA ALA A 133 -18.36 31.39 1.90
C ALA A 133 -17.10 31.71 2.74
N PRO A 134 -17.23 31.96 4.06
CA PRO A 134 -16.10 32.40 4.88
C PRO A 134 -14.95 31.41 4.79
N TRP A 135 -13.77 31.86 4.38
CA TRP A 135 -12.53 31.06 4.30
C TRP A 135 -12.21 30.33 5.62
N SER A 136 -12.72 30.85 6.76
CA SER A 136 -12.68 30.22 8.07
C SER A 136 -13.49 28.92 8.15
N LYS A 137 -14.64 28.80 7.48
CA LYS A 137 -15.45 27.58 7.43
C LYS A 137 -14.73 26.47 6.67
N THR A 138 -14.19 26.77 5.49
CA THR A 138 -13.45 25.80 4.67
C THR A 138 -12.16 25.37 5.35
N LYS A 139 -11.46 26.29 6.03
CA LYS A 139 -10.27 26.00 6.82
C LYS A 139 -10.60 25.12 8.04
N ASN A 140 -11.66 25.44 8.78
CA ASN A 140 -12.11 24.64 9.93
C ASN A 140 -12.57 23.24 9.50
N PHE A 141 -13.26 23.13 8.36
CA PHE A 141 -13.66 21.85 7.78
C PHE A 141 -12.45 21.00 7.37
N MET A 142 -11.52 21.57 6.59
CA MET A 142 -10.29 20.88 6.18
C MET A 142 -9.43 20.51 7.39
N GLN A 143 -9.29 21.40 8.38
CA GLN A 143 -8.49 21.17 9.57
C GLN A 143 -9.11 20.13 10.51
N LYS A 144 -10.44 20.06 10.60
CA LYS A 144 -11.15 19.01 11.34
C LYS A 144 -11.02 17.64 10.65
N HIS A 145 -11.07 17.59 9.31
CA HIS A 145 -10.79 16.37 8.55
C HIS A 145 -9.33 15.93 8.68
N LEU A 146 -8.38 16.86 8.54
CA LEU A 146 -6.94 16.61 8.71
C LEU A 146 -6.59 16.12 10.12
N ASN A 147 -7.18 16.70 11.17
CA ASN A 147 -6.93 16.26 12.55
C ASN A 147 -7.56 14.90 12.85
N ARG A 148 -8.73 14.59 12.27
CA ARG A 148 -9.38 13.27 12.40
C ARG A 148 -8.59 12.18 11.69
N SER A 149 -8.05 12.45 10.49
CA SER A 149 -7.18 11.52 9.77
C SER A 149 -5.79 11.38 10.41
N SER A 150 -5.22 12.48 10.90
CA SER A 150 -3.89 12.47 11.55
C SER A 150 -3.91 11.65 12.84
N ASN A 151 -4.92 11.82 13.69
CA ASN A 151 -5.05 11.04 14.92
C ASN A 151 -5.26 9.54 14.64
N GLN A 152 -6.01 9.19 13.59
CA GLN A 152 -6.20 7.79 13.21
C GLN A 152 -4.92 7.14 12.66
N ILE A 153 -4.12 7.89 11.90
CA ILE A 153 -2.84 7.41 11.37
C ILE A 153 -1.82 7.21 12.50
N VAL A 154 -1.73 8.14 13.45
CA VAL A 154 -0.77 8.06 14.59
C VAL A 154 -1.13 6.94 15.56
N LEU A 155 -2.42 6.76 15.88
CA LEU A 155 -2.88 5.61 16.67
C LEU A 155 -2.65 4.30 15.93
N GLY A 156 -2.82 4.32 14.60
CA GLY A 156 -2.63 3.16 13.74
C GLY A 156 -1.18 2.66 13.69
N THR A 157 -0.24 3.57 13.47
CA THR A 157 1.19 3.24 13.42
C THR A 157 1.73 2.83 14.78
N SER A 158 1.27 3.47 15.86
CA SER A 158 1.69 3.15 17.23
C SER A 158 1.22 1.75 17.66
N MET A 159 0.00 1.35 17.28
CA MET A 159 -0.54 0.03 17.60
C MET A 159 0.16 -1.09 16.81
N VAL A 160 0.44 -0.87 15.53
CA VAL A 160 1.21 -1.81 14.70
C VAL A 160 2.64 -1.98 15.24
N GLY A 161 3.28 -0.88 15.64
CA GLY A 161 4.62 -0.91 16.26
C GLY A 161 4.62 -1.66 17.60
N MET A 162 3.63 -1.45 18.45
CA MET A 162 3.50 -2.14 19.73
C MET A 162 3.22 -3.63 19.56
N LEU A 163 2.38 -4.01 18.59
CA LEU A 163 2.11 -5.42 18.27
C LEU A 163 3.34 -6.11 17.69
N ALA A 164 4.09 -5.43 16.81
CA ALA A 164 5.36 -5.95 16.32
C ALA A 164 6.33 -6.19 17.49
N LEU A 165 6.43 -5.26 18.43
CA LEU A 165 7.25 -5.42 19.63
C LEU A 165 6.77 -6.57 20.53
N THR A 166 5.47 -6.71 20.79
CA THR A 166 4.95 -7.79 21.62
C THR A 166 5.10 -9.16 20.97
N THR A 167 4.98 -9.25 19.63
CA THR A 167 5.20 -10.50 18.90
C THR A 167 6.67 -10.94 18.94
N LEU A 168 7.61 -10.00 18.88
CA LEU A 168 9.04 -10.27 19.08
C LEU A 168 9.32 -10.79 20.50
N LEU A 169 8.67 -10.22 21.52
CA LEU A 169 8.80 -10.65 22.92
C LEU A 169 8.12 -12.00 23.22
N MET A 170 7.00 -12.31 22.56
CA MET A 170 6.34 -13.62 22.70
C MET A 170 7.11 -14.74 22.00
N HIS A 171 7.83 -14.42 20.92
CA HIS A 171 8.73 -15.38 20.28
C HIS A 171 9.91 -15.76 21.18
N SER A 172 10.51 -14.79 21.88
CA SER A 172 11.67 -15.04 22.74
C SER A 172 11.38 -15.89 23.98
N THR A 173 10.10 -16.02 24.37
CA THR A 173 9.67 -16.76 25.57
C THR A 173 9.20 -18.19 25.29
N GLY A 174 9.12 -18.62 24.03
CA GLY A 174 8.69 -19.98 23.65
C GLY A 174 7.21 -20.30 23.89
N LEU A 175 6.42 -19.32 24.34
CA LEU A 175 4.98 -19.48 24.66
C LEU A 175 4.15 -19.88 23.44
N ASP A 176 4.47 -19.34 22.27
CA ASP A 176 3.81 -19.67 20.99
C ASP A 176 3.84 -21.19 20.71
N THR A 177 4.99 -21.82 20.95
CA THR A 177 5.19 -23.26 20.76
C THR A 177 4.41 -24.08 21.78
N ALA A 178 4.45 -23.69 23.06
CA ALA A 178 3.74 -24.39 24.13
C ALA A 178 2.21 -24.38 23.90
N ILE A 179 1.66 -23.26 23.45
CA ILE A 179 0.23 -23.14 23.11
C ILE A 179 -0.11 -24.06 21.94
N LEU A 180 0.66 -24.05 20.85
CA LEU A 180 0.40 -24.89 19.69
C LEU A 180 0.47 -26.39 20.02
N LEU A 181 1.48 -26.83 20.77
CA LEU A 181 1.59 -28.24 21.20
C LEU A 181 0.45 -28.66 22.12
N THR A 182 -0.11 -27.73 22.90
CA THR A 182 -1.31 -28.01 23.71
C THR A 182 -2.54 -28.17 22.84
N ILE A 183 -2.72 -27.29 21.85
CA ILE A 183 -3.82 -27.37 20.89
C ILE A 183 -3.74 -28.64 20.03
N GLN A 184 -2.53 -29.09 19.68
CA GLN A 184 -2.31 -30.32 18.92
C GLN A 184 -2.97 -31.54 19.59
N LYS A 185 -3.01 -31.59 20.92
CA LYS A 185 -3.64 -32.68 21.68
C LYS A 185 -5.16 -32.78 21.49
N LEU A 186 -5.78 -31.76 20.92
CA LEU A 186 -7.22 -31.72 20.62
C LEU A 186 -7.55 -32.37 19.25
N HIS A 187 -6.56 -32.84 18.49
CA HIS A 187 -6.78 -33.43 17.16
C HIS A 187 -7.67 -34.68 17.21
N THR A 188 -8.79 -34.63 16.50
CA THR A 188 -9.70 -35.77 16.30
C THR A 188 -10.34 -35.67 14.92
N PRO A 189 -10.64 -36.77 14.22
CA PRO A 189 -11.17 -36.72 12.85
C PRO A 189 -12.45 -35.88 12.68
N LEU A 190 -13.30 -35.83 13.71
CA LEU A 190 -14.50 -35.00 13.70
C LEU A 190 -14.14 -33.51 13.84
N LEU A 191 -13.28 -33.17 14.80
CA LEU A 191 -12.89 -31.79 15.06
C LEU A 191 -12.06 -31.23 13.90
N ASP A 192 -11.25 -32.04 13.23
CA ASP A 192 -10.52 -31.67 12.01
C ASP A 192 -11.48 -31.16 10.92
N ARG A 193 -12.56 -31.91 10.67
CA ARG A 193 -13.59 -31.52 9.68
C ARG A 193 -14.30 -30.24 10.07
N ILE A 194 -14.65 -30.09 11.35
CA ILE A 194 -15.28 -28.89 11.88
C ILE A 194 -14.34 -27.68 11.70
N MET A 195 -13.06 -27.83 12.03
CA MET A 195 -12.06 -26.76 11.93
C MET A 195 -11.77 -26.39 10.48
N LEU A 196 -11.74 -27.36 9.56
CA LEU A 196 -11.67 -27.10 8.12
C LEU A 196 -12.92 -26.33 7.62
N GLY A 197 -14.12 -26.69 8.08
CA GLY A 197 -15.35 -25.96 7.75
C GLY A 197 -15.35 -24.53 8.30
N ILE A 198 -14.88 -24.32 9.53
CA ILE A 198 -14.75 -22.98 10.12
C ILE A 198 -13.70 -22.16 9.37
N THR A 199 -12.55 -22.75 9.04
CA THR A 199 -11.47 -22.03 8.35
C THR A 199 -11.89 -21.57 6.96
N PHE A 200 -12.75 -22.35 6.29
CA PHE A 200 -13.34 -21.98 4.99
C PHE A 200 -14.07 -20.63 5.02
N LEU A 201 -14.71 -20.25 6.15
CA LEU A 201 -15.36 -18.95 6.30
C LEU A 201 -14.36 -17.76 6.32
N GLY A 202 -13.08 -18.03 6.52
CA GLY A 202 -11.99 -17.06 6.43
C GLY A 202 -11.20 -17.10 5.11
N GLU A 203 -11.60 -17.97 4.16
CA GLU A 203 -10.90 -18.08 2.88
C GLU A 203 -11.10 -16.81 2.02
N PRO A 204 -10.08 -16.35 1.28
CA PRO A 204 -10.17 -15.12 0.50
C PRO A 204 -11.32 -15.11 -0.50
N ILE A 205 -11.63 -16.25 -1.13
CA ILE A 205 -12.73 -16.35 -2.09
C ILE A 205 -14.09 -16.20 -1.40
N VAL A 206 -14.27 -16.79 -0.22
CA VAL A 206 -15.52 -16.68 0.56
C VAL A 206 -15.71 -15.25 1.04
N LEU A 207 -14.66 -14.62 1.57
CA LEU A 207 -14.68 -13.23 2.00
C LEU A 207 -14.93 -12.26 0.84
N LEU A 208 -14.35 -12.52 -0.34
CA LEU A 208 -14.61 -11.74 -1.54
C LEU A 208 -16.07 -11.87 -1.98
N SER A 209 -16.60 -13.09 -2.07
CA SER A 209 -18.01 -13.32 -2.40
C SER A 209 -18.93 -12.63 -1.40
N LEU A 210 -18.63 -12.72 -0.11
CA LEU A 210 -19.39 -12.04 0.95
C LEU A 210 -19.38 -10.52 0.79
N CYS A 211 -18.21 -9.93 0.50
CA CYS A 211 -18.09 -8.50 0.22
C CYS A 211 -18.88 -8.07 -1.02
N LEU A 212 -18.85 -8.86 -2.10
CA LEU A 212 -19.58 -8.56 -3.33
C LEU A 212 -21.09 -8.64 -3.12
N VAL A 213 -21.58 -9.72 -2.48
CA VAL A 213 -23.01 -9.90 -2.22
C VAL A 213 -23.53 -8.84 -1.25
N SER A 214 -22.84 -8.63 -0.12
CA SER A 214 -23.25 -7.63 0.88
C SER A 214 -23.12 -6.21 0.33
N GLY A 215 -22.05 -5.92 -0.43
CA GLY A 215 -21.84 -4.64 -1.09
C GLY A 215 -22.91 -4.33 -2.12
N MET A 216 -23.31 -5.33 -2.93
CA MET A 216 -24.43 -5.21 -3.87
C MET A 216 -25.75 -4.96 -3.13
N GLY A 217 -26.04 -5.71 -2.07
CA GLY A 217 -27.22 -5.51 -1.24
C GLY A 217 -27.29 -4.08 -0.66
N LEU A 218 -26.20 -3.61 -0.05
CA LEU A 218 -26.08 -2.24 0.46
C LEU A 218 -26.24 -1.19 -0.66
N PHE A 219 -25.72 -1.46 -1.86
CA PHE A 219 -25.88 -0.58 -3.01
C PHE A 219 -27.33 -0.49 -3.48
N LEU A 220 -28.03 -1.62 -3.57
CA LEU A 220 -29.45 -1.69 -3.93
C LEU A 220 -30.35 -1.02 -2.87
N GLU A 221 -29.99 -1.11 -1.59
CA GLU A 221 -30.61 -0.37 -0.49
C GLU A 221 -30.28 1.14 -0.48
N ARG A 222 -29.52 1.64 -1.47
CA ARG A 222 -29.03 3.03 -1.56
C ARG A 222 -28.11 3.45 -0.40
N ARG A 223 -27.54 2.50 0.34
CA ARG A 223 -26.55 2.70 1.41
C ARG A 223 -25.14 2.80 0.81
N TYR A 224 -24.97 3.69 -0.17
CA TYR A 224 -23.74 3.81 -0.97
C TYR A 224 -22.48 4.00 -0.13
N ARG A 225 -22.57 4.77 0.96
CA ARG A 225 -21.44 5.01 1.88
C ARG A 225 -20.98 3.72 2.56
N GLU A 226 -21.90 2.84 2.92
CA GLU A 226 -21.56 1.58 3.57
C GLU A 226 -21.00 0.58 2.57
N ALA A 227 -21.57 0.53 1.35
CA ALA A 227 -21.05 -0.28 0.26
C ALA A 227 -19.61 0.11 -0.12
N THR A 228 -19.32 1.40 -0.27
CA THR A 228 -17.96 1.87 -0.57
C THR A 228 -17.01 1.61 0.61
N THR A 229 -17.45 1.83 1.84
CA THR A 229 -16.64 1.55 3.03
C THR A 229 -16.31 0.05 3.14
N LEU A 230 -17.26 -0.85 2.86
CA LEU A 230 -17.01 -2.29 2.82
C LEU A 230 -15.94 -2.65 1.79
N GLY A 231 -16.03 -2.08 0.59
CA GLY A 231 -15.02 -2.28 -0.47
C GLY A 231 -13.63 -1.83 -0.03
N ILE A 232 -13.52 -0.65 0.60
CA ILE A 232 -12.26 -0.12 1.12
C ILE A 232 -11.73 -1.00 2.27
N VAL A 233 -12.59 -1.42 3.19
CA VAL A 233 -12.24 -2.31 4.30
C VAL A 233 -11.68 -3.63 3.77
N GLY A 234 -12.38 -4.28 2.85
CA GLY A 234 -11.97 -5.56 2.28
C GLY A 234 -10.68 -5.49 1.47
N VAL A 235 -10.63 -4.63 0.44
CA VAL A 235 -9.46 -4.49 -0.44
C VAL A 235 -8.24 -4.00 0.35
N GLY A 236 -8.45 -3.01 1.23
CA GLY A 236 -7.39 -2.45 2.06
C GLY A 236 -6.83 -3.44 3.08
N ALA A 237 -7.67 -4.27 3.71
CA ALA A 237 -7.21 -5.30 4.63
C ALA A 237 -6.36 -6.37 3.91
N ILE A 238 -6.75 -6.78 2.70
CA ILE A 238 -5.97 -7.72 1.88
C ILE A 238 -4.61 -7.11 1.50
N GLY A 239 -4.61 -5.88 0.99
CA GLY A 239 -3.39 -5.17 0.60
C GLY A 239 -2.44 -4.95 1.78
N LEU A 240 -2.98 -4.55 2.94
CA LEU A 240 -2.19 -4.36 4.16
C LEU A 240 -1.64 -5.69 4.68
N ASN A 241 -2.41 -6.77 4.68
CA ASN A 241 -1.92 -8.09 5.08
C ASN A 241 -0.78 -8.56 4.19
N TYR A 242 -0.93 -8.42 2.86
CA TYR A 242 0.09 -8.78 1.89
C TYR A 242 1.38 -7.98 2.10
N TRP A 243 1.27 -6.67 2.31
CA TRP A 243 2.41 -5.79 2.55
C TRP A 243 3.15 -6.16 3.85
N LEU A 244 2.41 -6.40 4.95
CA LEU A 244 3.00 -6.82 6.22
C LEU A 244 3.69 -8.19 6.13
N LYS A 245 3.12 -9.13 5.36
CA LYS A 245 3.76 -10.43 5.11
C LYS A 245 5.11 -10.31 4.42
N LEU A 246 5.21 -9.43 3.42
CA LEU A 246 6.48 -9.15 2.75
C LEU A 246 7.47 -8.42 3.66
N LEU A 247 6.99 -7.56 4.54
CA LEU A 247 7.82 -6.77 5.44
C LEU A 247 8.45 -7.64 6.55
N PHE A 248 7.67 -8.51 7.19
CA PHE A 248 8.14 -9.28 8.35
C PHE A 248 8.80 -10.61 7.98
N GLY A 249 8.42 -11.23 6.86
CA GLY A 249 9.12 -12.43 6.39
C GLY A 249 9.06 -13.66 7.32
N ARG A 250 8.15 -13.70 8.31
CA ARG A 250 8.15 -14.73 9.38
C ARG A 250 7.85 -16.13 8.84
N ALA A 251 8.63 -17.13 9.27
CA ALA A 251 8.40 -18.55 8.96
C ALA A 251 7.18 -19.12 9.72
N ARG A 252 6.47 -20.06 9.09
CA ARG A 252 5.32 -20.76 9.69
C ARG A 252 5.78 -21.78 10.73
N PRO A 253 4.88 -22.22 11.64
CA PRO A 253 5.16 -23.37 12.50
C PRO A 253 5.41 -24.64 11.66
N GLU A 254 6.44 -25.39 12.02
CA GLU A 254 6.78 -26.71 11.45
C GLU A 254 6.93 -27.74 12.58
N LEU A 255 5.92 -27.77 13.46
CA LEU A 255 5.91 -28.62 14.65
C LEU A 255 5.34 -30.03 14.38
N TRP A 256 4.54 -30.19 13.32
CA TRP A 256 3.92 -31.44 12.89
C TRP A 256 3.49 -31.38 11.41
N ASP A 257 3.10 -32.52 10.84
CA ASP A 257 2.64 -32.61 9.44
C ASP A 257 1.42 -31.73 9.18
N ARG A 258 1.55 -30.79 8.24
CA ARG A 258 0.50 -29.83 7.93
C ARG A 258 -0.68 -30.50 7.26
N LEU A 259 -1.90 -30.26 7.75
CA LEU A 259 -3.14 -30.73 7.11
C LEU A 259 -3.45 -29.97 5.81
N ILE A 260 -2.85 -28.79 5.60
CA ILE A 260 -3.04 -27.95 4.42
C ILE A 260 -1.70 -27.33 3.99
N ASP A 261 -1.47 -27.27 2.69
CA ASP A 261 -0.33 -26.56 2.13
C ASP A 261 -0.66 -25.06 2.01
N VAL A 262 0.24 -24.19 2.46
CA VAL A 262 -0.02 -22.76 2.54
C VAL A 262 1.21 -21.98 2.11
N GLY A 263 1.01 -21.00 1.20
CA GLY A 263 2.09 -20.17 0.65
C GLY A 263 2.88 -19.34 1.68
N LEU A 264 3.88 -18.62 1.16
CA LEU A 264 4.94 -17.92 1.91
C LEU A 264 4.45 -16.94 2.99
N HIS A 265 5.17 -16.93 4.11
CA HIS A 265 5.08 -16.07 5.30
C HIS A 265 3.85 -16.24 6.22
N SER A 266 4.11 -16.33 7.52
CA SER A 266 3.10 -16.57 8.57
C SER A 266 2.49 -15.28 9.13
N PHE A 267 3.28 -14.22 9.28
CA PHE A 267 2.87 -13.02 10.01
C PHE A 267 2.38 -11.88 9.09
N PRO A 268 1.26 -11.21 9.42
CA PRO A 268 0.21 -11.65 10.33
C PRO A 268 -0.74 -12.65 9.64
N SER A 269 -1.57 -13.34 10.43
CA SER A 269 -2.54 -14.28 9.88
C SER A 269 -3.57 -13.58 9.00
N GLY A 270 -3.62 -13.93 7.70
CA GLY A 270 -4.57 -13.35 6.75
C GLY A 270 -6.01 -13.71 7.05
N HIS A 271 -6.28 -14.97 7.40
CA HIS A 271 -7.62 -15.41 7.81
C HIS A 271 -8.10 -14.64 9.04
N ALA A 272 -7.26 -14.44 10.06
CA ALA A 272 -7.63 -13.69 11.25
C ALA A 272 -7.84 -12.19 10.94
N MET A 273 -6.90 -11.57 10.23
CA MET A 273 -6.89 -10.13 9.97
C MET A 273 -8.03 -9.68 9.05
N VAL A 274 -8.19 -10.35 7.91
CA VAL A 274 -9.19 -9.97 6.91
C VAL A 274 -10.59 -10.32 7.39
N SER A 275 -10.78 -11.46 8.08
CA SER A 275 -12.05 -11.81 8.71
C SER A 275 -12.43 -10.81 9.80
N MET A 276 -11.50 -10.41 10.67
CA MET A 276 -11.76 -9.37 11.67
C MET A 276 -12.20 -8.07 10.99
N ALA A 277 -11.51 -7.64 9.93
CA ALA A 277 -11.88 -6.41 9.23
C ALA A 277 -13.29 -6.46 8.63
N ILE A 278 -13.60 -7.52 7.87
CA ILE A 278 -14.86 -7.64 7.12
C ILE A 278 -16.03 -7.96 8.05
N TYR A 279 -15.93 -8.98 8.90
CA TYR A 279 -17.04 -9.39 9.75
C TYR A 279 -17.36 -8.34 10.82
N THR A 280 -16.38 -7.61 11.35
CA THR A 280 -16.67 -6.48 12.26
C THR A 280 -17.45 -5.37 11.54
N PHE A 281 -17.07 -5.03 10.30
CA PHE A 281 -17.80 -4.01 9.54
C PHE A 281 -19.23 -4.46 9.22
N LEU A 282 -19.41 -5.70 8.75
CA LEU A 282 -20.73 -6.26 8.47
C LEU A 282 -21.57 -6.38 9.74
N GLY A 283 -20.99 -6.85 10.85
CA GLY A 283 -21.66 -6.90 12.15
C GLY A 283 -22.12 -5.52 12.63
N TYR A 284 -21.32 -4.48 12.39
CA TYR A 284 -21.73 -3.10 12.63
C TYR A 284 -22.91 -2.66 11.74
N CYS A 285 -22.89 -2.96 10.44
CA CYS A 285 -23.99 -2.68 9.53
C CYS A 285 -25.28 -3.40 9.93
N LEU A 286 -25.17 -4.67 10.35
CA LEU A 286 -26.30 -5.46 10.85
C LEU A 286 -26.85 -4.90 12.17
N ALA A 287 -25.98 -4.53 13.12
CA ALA A 287 -26.39 -3.94 14.39
C ALA A 287 -27.13 -2.61 14.22
N LYS A 288 -26.79 -1.83 13.18
CA LYS A 288 -27.54 -0.63 12.79
C LYS A 288 -28.91 -0.94 12.20
N GLN A 289 -29.02 -2.01 11.43
CA GLN A 289 -30.27 -2.43 10.78
C GLN A 289 -31.25 -3.09 11.77
N PHE A 290 -30.73 -3.80 12.77
CA PHE A 290 -31.50 -4.49 13.80
C PHE A 290 -31.19 -3.92 15.21
N PRO A 291 -31.64 -2.70 15.52
CA PRO A 291 -31.31 -2.02 16.77
C PRO A 291 -31.86 -2.71 18.03
N GLN A 292 -32.73 -3.71 17.88
CA GLN A 292 -33.29 -4.50 18.97
C GLN A 292 -32.33 -5.58 19.47
N ARG A 293 -31.32 -5.98 18.66
CA ARG A 293 -30.40 -7.08 18.98
C ARG A 293 -28.90 -6.79 18.74
N PRO A 294 -28.38 -5.58 19.07
CA PRO A 294 -27.00 -5.24 18.77
C PRO A 294 -25.99 -6.09 19.57
N ARG A 295 -26.37 -6.52 20.78
CA ARG A 295 -25.51 -7.35 21.64
C ARG A 295 -25.34 -8.74 21.06
N GLU A 296 -26.42 -9.36 20.62
CA GLU A 296 -26.43 -10.69 20.02
C GLU A 296 -25.61 -10.71 18.74
N ILE A 297 -25.79 -9.70 17.87
CA ILE A 297 -25.01 -9.55 16.64
C ILE A 297 -23.51 -9.41 16.94
N CYS A 298 -23.16 -8.58 17.92
CA CYS A 298 -21.78 -8.40 18.35
C CYS A 298 -21.16 -9.70 18.88
N VAL A 299 -21.88 -10.44 19.74
CA VAL A 299 -21.43 -11.71 20.30
C VAL A 299 -21.24 -12.77 19.21
N LEU A 300 -22.22 -12.93 18.31
CA LEU A 300 -22.13 -13.88 17.20
C LEU A 300 -20.97 -13.55 16.26
N THR A 301 -20.77 -12.27 15.96
CA THR A 301 -19.64 -11.78 15.16
C THR A 301 -18.30 -12.11 15.82
N ALA A 302 -18.19 -11.85 17.13
CA ALA A 302 -16.98 -12.14 17.89
C ALA A 302 -16.69 -13.66 17.97
N ILE A 303 -17.72 -14.49 18.17
CA ILE A 303 -17.59 -15.95 18.17
C ILE A 303 -17.10 -16.45 16.81
N LEU A 304 -17.68 -15.97 15.71
CA LEU A 304 -17.28 -16.34 14.36
C LEU A 304 -15.81 -15.99 14.09
N ILE A 305 -15.42 -14.74 14.36
CA ILE A 305 -14.04 -14.28 14.15
C ILE A 305 -13.08 -15.10 15.03
N GLY A 306 -13.42 -15.29 16.30
CA GLY A 306 -12.65 -16.08 17.26
C GLY A 306 -12.45 -17.52 16.79
N ALA A 307 -13.50 -18.17 16.29
CA ALA A 307 -13.46 -19.52 15.74
C ALA A 307 -12.57 -19.60 14.50
N ILE A 308 -12.64 -18.61 13.59
CA ILE A 308 -11.79 -18.56 12.40
C ILE A 308 -10.30 -18.51 12.79
N GLY A 309 -9.87 -17.63 13.69
CA GLY A 309 -8.46 -17.61 14.07
C GLY A 309 -8.05 -18.81 14.92
N PHE A 310 -8.93 -19.35 15.77
CA PHE A 310 -8.65 -20.61 16.48
C PHE A 310 -8.41 -21.76 15.52
N SER A 311 -9.19 -21.87 14.44
CA SER A 311 -8.98 -22.89 13.41
C SER A 311 -7.57 -22.84 12.81
N ARG A 312 -6.95 -21.65 12.72
CA ARG A 312 -5.58 -21.49 12.19
C ARG A 312 -4.51 -22.00 13.14
N LEU A 313 -4.75 -21.89 14.45
CA LEU A 313 -3.88 -22.47 15.48
C LEU A 313 -4.04 -23.98 15.51
N TYR A 314 -5.29 -24.46 15.42
CA TYR A 314 -5.62 -25.87 15.37
C TYR A 314 -4.95 -26.60 14.20
N LEU A 315 -5.04 -26.01 13.00
CA LEU A 315 -4.42 -26.55 11.79
C LEU A 315 -2.88 -26.40 11.77
N GLY A 316 -2.29 -25.75 12.77
CA GLY A 316 -0.82 -25.62 12.90
C GLY A 316 -0.16 -24.70 11.88
N VAL A 317 -0.94 -23.83 11.23
CA VAL A 317 -0.46 -23.02 10.09
C VAL A 317 -0.03 -21.60 10.47
N HIS A 318 -0.32 -21.17 11.70
CA HIS A 318 0.00 -19.85 12.23
C HIS A 318 0.39 -19.93 13.71
N TRP A 319 1.29 -19.04 14.12
CA TRP A 319 1.60 -18.85 15.54
C TRP A 319 0.44 -18.13 16.26
N PRO A 320 0.22 -18.35 17.56
CA PRO A 320 -0.77 -17.59 18.37
C PRO A 320 -0.60 -16.08 18.23
N THR A 321 0.65 -15.61 18.24
CA THR A 321 1.02 -14.21 17.96
C THR A 321 0.60 -13.72 16.57
N ASP A 322 0.68 -14.55 15.52
CA ASP A 322 0.26 -14.18 14.17
C ASP A 322 -1.25 -13.89 14.12
N VAL A 323 -2.04 -14.68 14.88
CA VAL A 323 -3.50 -14.54 14.98
C VAL A 323 -3.86 -13.32 15.82
N ALA A 324 -3.22 -13.14 16.99
CA ALA A 324 -3.44 -11.99 17.85
C ALA A 324 -3.12 -10.66 17.15
N ALA A 325 -1.98 -10.58 16.45
CA ALA A 325 -1.62 -9.42 15.65
C ALA A 325 -2.61 -9.19 14.50
N GLY A 326 -3.03 -10.27 13.82
CA GLY A 326 -4.06 -10.20 12.78
C GLY A 326 -5.36 -9.58 13.29
N TYR A 327 -5.87 -10.05 14.43
CA TYR A 327 -7.06 -9.49 15.08
C TYR A 327 -6.91 -8.01 15.43
N ALA A 328 -5.81 -7.63 16.07
CA ALA A 328 -5.64 -6.25 16.48
C ALA A 328 -5.55 -5.30 15.26
N ILE A 329 -4.74 -5.64 14.26
CA ILE A 329 -4.60 -4.84 13.03
C ILE A 329 -5.93 -4.77 12.26
N GLY A 330 -6.63 -5.90 12.11
CA GLY A 330 -7.92 -5.97 11.42
C GLY A 330 -9.01 -5.16 12.12
N LEU A 331 -9.07 -5.23 13.45
CA LEU A 331 -10.05 -4.49 14.25
C LEU A 331 -9.83 -2.98 14.14
N MET A 332 -8.57 -2.54 14.26
CA MET A 332 -8.22 -1.13 14.09
C MET A 332 -8.54 -0.64 12.69
N TRP A 333 -8.26 -1.44 11.67
CA TRP A 333 -8.62 -1.12 10.29
C TRP A 333 -10.14 -0.91 10.15
N ALA A 334 -10.94 -1.84 10.67
CA ALA A 334 -12.40 -1.74 10.65
C ALA A 334 -12.91 -0.49 11.40
N ILE A 335 -12.45 -0.27 12.64
CA ILE A 335 -12.87 0.88 13.47
C ILE A 335 -12.52 2.20 12.78
N THR A 336 -11.33 2.30 12.20
CA THR A 336 -10.88 3.50 11.46
C THR A 336 -11.87 3.87 10.36
N TRP A 337 -12.29 2.90 9.55
CA TRP A 337 -13.21 3.11 8.45
C TRP A 337 -14.67 3.26 8.89
N ILE A 338 -15.09 2.59 9.97
CA ILE A 338 -16.40 2.78 10.60
C ILE A 338 -16.52 4.23 11.10
N LEU A 339 -15.51 4.73 11.81
CA LEU A 339 -15.51 6.09 12.32
C LEU A 339 -15.39 7.13 11.21
N SER A 340 -14.65 6.84 10.15
CA SER A 340 -14.50 7.75 9.00
C SER A 340 -15.74 7.81 8.12
N SER A 341 -16.57 6.76 8.08
CA SER A 341 -17.81 6.73 7.31
C SER A 341 -19.02 7.35 8.02
N GLN A 342 -18.90 7.69 9.31
CA GLN A 342 -19.95 8.34 10.08
C GLN A 342 -20.20 9.77 9.55
N PRO A 343 -21.47 10.17 9.29
CA PRO A 343 -21.79 11.55 8.97
C PRO A 343 -21.29 12.48 10.10
N LEU A 344 -20.75 13.64 9.74
CA LEU A 344 -20.49 14.69 10.72
C LEU A 344 -21.83 15.03 11.39
N LEU A 345 -21.92 14.81 12.71
CA LEU A 345 -23.13 15.12 13.47
C LEU A 345 -23.50 16.59 13.24
N LYS A 346 -24.76 16.84 12.87
CA LYS A 346 -25.38 18.16 13.00
C LYS A 346 -25.30 18.54 14.48
N THR A 347 -24.60 19.63 14.80
CA THR A 347 -24.82 20.28 16.09
C THR A 347 -26.25 20.83 16.10
N ASN A 348 -26.86 20.98 17.28
CA ASN A 348 -28.22 21.47 17.49
C ASN A 348 -28.49 22.91 16.94
N GLU A 349 -27.55 23.50 16.20
CA GLU A 349 -27.63 24.86 15.66
C GLU A 349 -28.06 24.91 14.18
N GLY A 350 -28.57 23.83 13.61
CA GLY A 350 -29.24 23.88 12.30
C GLY A 350 -28.35 24.20 11.09
N ASN A 351 -27.03 24.33 11.26
CA ASN A 351 -26.11 24.61 10.17
C ASN A 351 -25.45 23.34 9.65
N TRP A 352 -25.59 23.10 8.34
CA TRP A 352 -24.83 22.08 7.61
C TRP A 352 -23.37 22.54 7.49
N TYR A 353 -22.43 21.64 7.85
CA TYR A 353 -21.01 21.76 7.58
C TYR A 353 -20.49 20.49 6.92
#